data_AF-Q10PR9-F1
#
_entry.id   AF-Q10PR9-F1
#
_cell.length_a   1.000
_cell.length_b   1.000
_cell.length_c   1.000
_cell.angle_alpha   90.00
_cell.angle_beta   90.00
_cell.angle_gamma   90.00
#
_symmetry.space_group_name_H-M   'P 1'
#
loop_
_entity.id
_entity.type
_entity.pdbx_description
1 polymer ?
#
loop_
_entity_poly.entity_id
_entity_poly.type
_entity_poly.pdbx_seq_one_letter_code
_entity_poly.pdbx_strand_id
1 'polypeptide(L)'
;MCGSAARALNSVSRAAFSWKPTGLPQQTLAAAVSRSGVGLHSGAKTTATLLPARAGEGRYFVVEGEETRVAAEVANAEAHSPLCTALRRGGARVRTVEHLLSAMEALGVDNCRVEVSGGDEIPLLDGSAQEWVMAIRGAGQCAAKDSSGQKLEKLAPEIHEPVYLQKSDCFIAALPSSRIRITYGIDFPKVPGIGCQRFATVLDANVYSSKIAPARTFCIFEEVEKLRSAGLIRGGSLENATVCSSEKHIPVDLLHDGF
;
A
#
# COMPACT_ATOMS: atom_id res chain seq x y z
N MET A 1 29.70 8.31 27.57
CA MET A 1 29.42 9.67 27.05
C MET A 1 28.48 9.56 25.86
N CYS A 2 27.70 10.61 25.62
CA CYS A 2 26.51 10.73 24.77
C CYS A 2 25.23 10.15 25.40
N GLY A 3 24.66 10.94 26.31
CA GLY A 3 23.25 10.89 26.63
C GLY A 3 22.42 11.64 25.57
N SER A 4 21.10 11.62 25.78
CA SER A 4 20.02 12.24 25.01
C SER A 4 19.56 11.50 23.76
N ALA A 5 18.52 10.67 23.93
CA ALA A 5 17.27 10.73 23.15
C ALA A 5 16.44 9.45 23.37
N ALA A 6 15.85 9.30 24.55
CA ALA A 6 14.72 8.39 24.74
C ALA A 6 13.55 9.18 25.32
N ARG A 7 13.00 10.10 24.53
CA ARG A 7 11.63 10.57 24.79
C ARG A 7 10.71 9.59 24.09
N ALA A 8 10.11 8.69 24.88
CA ALA A 8 8.92 7.98 24.46
C ALA A 8 7.82 9.02 24.22
N LEU A 9 7.49 9.28 22.95
CA LEU A 9 6.38 10.16 22.59
C LEU A 9 5.10 9.34 22.61
N ASN A 10 4.35 9.44 23.70
CA ASN A 10 2.96 8.97 23.78
C ASN A 10 1.98 9.88 22.99
N SER A 11 2.47 10.80 22.18
CA SER A 11 1.68 11.51 21.18
C SER A 11 2.59 12.13 20.13
N VAL A 12 2.32 11.87 18.86
CA VAL A 12 2.87 12.68 17.76
C VAL A 12 2.17 14.04 17.88
N SER A 13 2.88 15.08 18.30
CA SER A 13 2.32 16.43 18.34
C SER A 13 1.89 16.84 16.93
N ARG A 14 0.69 17.42 16.77
CA ARG A 14 0.25 18.05 15.51
C ARG A 14 1.21 19.15 15.02
N ALA A 15 2.10 19.64 15.88
CA ALA A 15 3.15 20.61 15.51
C ALA A 15 4.30 19.99 14.68
N ALA A 16 4.41 18.66 14.60
CA ALA A 16 5.54 18.00 13.94
C ALA A 16 5.48 18.01 12.41
N PHE A 17 4.30 18.26 11.81
CA PHE A 17 4.14 18.30 10.35
C PHE A 17 3.16 19.37 9.88
N SER A 18 3.34 19.83 8.64
CA SER A 18 2.42 20.73 7.94
C SER A 18 2.19 20.27 6.50
N TRP A 19 1.16 20.80 5.86
CA TRP A 19 0.95 20.62 4.42
C TRP A 19 1.46 21.84 3.67
N LYS A 20 2.39 21.64 2.73
CA LYS A 20 2.94 22.71 1.90
C LYS A 20 2.45 22.61 0.46
N PRO A 21 2.12 23.73 -0.19
CA PRO A 21 1.84 23.74 -1.61
C PRO A 21 3.08 23.37 -2.43
N THR A 22 2.88 22.59 -3.49
CA THR A 22 3.97 22.08 -4.34
C THR A 22 4.22 22.92 -5.59
N GLY A 23 3.35 23.90 -5.89
CA GLY A 23 3.34 24.62 -7.17
C GLY A 23 2.82 23.79 -8.35
N LEU A 24 2.39 22.55 -8.13
CA LEU A 24 1.89 21.64 -9.16
C LEU A 24 0.39 21.40 -8.98
N PRO A 25 -0.39 21.26 -10.06
CA PRO A 25 -1.78 20.88 -9.95
C PRO A 25 -1.91 19.40 -9.54
N GLN A 26 -2.95 19.09 -8.78
CA GLN A 26 -3.32 17.70 -8.51
C GLN A 26 -3.57 16.93 -9.80
N GLN A 27 -3.20 15.65 -9.83
CA GLN A 27 -3.40 14.76 -10.97
C GLN A 27 -4.52 13.75 -10.72
N THR A 28 -5.08 13.25 -11.82
CA THR A 28 -5.95 12.08 -11.87
C THR A 28 -5.59 11.25 -13.11
N LEU A 29 -6.28 10.12 -13.32
CA LEU A 29 -6.10 9.31 -14.54
C LEU A 29 -6.68 10.02 -15.77
N ALA A 30 -6.09 9.81 -16.93
CA ALA A 30 -6.64 10.33 -18.18
C ALA A 30 -7.77 9.47 -18.75
N ALA A 31 -7.78 8.17 -18.44
CA ALA A 31 -8.83 7.21 -18.81
C ALA A 31 -9.09 6.21 -17.68
N ALA A 32 -10.24 5.54 -17.72
CA ALA A 32 -10.52 4.45 -16.80
C ALA A 32 -9.68 3.20 -17.15
N VAL A 33 -9.29 2.43 -16.13
CA VAL A 33 -8.58 1.16 -16.30
C VAL A 33 -9.01 0.16 -15.25
N SER A 34 -9.18 -1.10 -15.65
CA SER A 34 -9.57 -2.19 -14.76
C SER A 34 -8.51 -3.28 -14.68
N ARG A 35 -8.41 -3.91 -13.52
CA ARG A 35 -7.69 -5.17 -13.33
C ARG A 35 -8.56 -6.12 -12.52
N SER A 36 -8.54 -7.38 -12.92
CA SER A 36 -9.25 -8.46 -12.26
C SER A 36 -8.25 -9.52 -11.83
N GLY A 37 -8.49 -10.14 -10.69
CA GLY A 37 -7.62 -11.17 -10.14
C GLY A 37 -8.25 -11.82 -8.93
N VAL A 38 -7.47 -12.60 -8.20
CA VAL A 38 -7.91 -13.23 -6.95
C VAL A 38 -7.52 -12.33 -5.79
N GLY A 39 -8.43 -12.12 -4.84
CA GLY A 39 -8.13 -11.48 -3.56
C GLY A 39 -7.30 -12.41 -2.68
N LEU A 40 -6.20 -11.90 -2.10
CA LEU A 40 -5.26 -12.69 -1.29
C LEU A 40 -5.97 -13.47 -0.19
N HIS A 41 -6.79 -12.79 0.61
CA HIS A 41 -7.39 -13.38 1.80
C HIS A 41 -8.74 -14.03 1.50
N SER A 42 -9.57 -13.38 0.67
CA SER A 42 -10.88 -13.91 0.30
C SER A 42 -10.80 -15.15 -0.58
N GLY A 43 -9.80 -15.26 -1.46
CA GLY A 43 -9.81 -16.22 -2.56
C GLY A 43 -10.89 -15.94 -3.62
N ALA A 44 -11.63 -14.83 -3.48
CA ALA A 44 -12.66 -14.44 -4.42
C ALA A 44 -12.03 -13.79 -5.66
N LYS A 45 -12.66 -13.98 -6.83
CA LYS A 45 -12.29 -13.23 -8.03
C LYS A 45 -12.88 -11.82 -7.92
N THR A 46 -12.02 -10.82 -7.73
CA THR A 46 -12.40 -9.42 -7.60
C THR A 46 -11.90 -8.60 -8.78
N THR A 47 -12.57 -7.47 -9.02
CA THR A 47 -12.15 -6.49 -10.03
C THR A 47 -12.04 -5.13 -9.37
N ALA A 48 -10.94 -4.42 -9.62
CA ALA A 48 -10.81 -3.01 -9.28
C ALA A 48 -10.75 -2.19 -10.56
N THR A 49 -11.66 -1.23 -10.68
CA THR A 49 -11.75 -0.26 -11.78
C THR A 49 -11.35 1.10 -11.24
N LEU A 50 -10.26 1.65 -11.78
CA LEU A 50 -9.75 2.96 -11.44
C LEU A 50 -10.34 3.97 -12.43
N LEU A 51 -11.02 4.99 -11.93
CA LEU A 51 -11.63 6.04 -12.73
C LEU A 51 -11.03 7.41 -12.38
N PRO A 52 -10.97 8.33 -13.36
CA PRO A 52 -10.67 9.73 -13.08
C PRO A 52 -11.62 10.30 -12.01
N ALA A 53 -11.09 11.13 -11.11
CA ALA A 53 -11.84 11.81 -10.07
C ALA A 53 -11.55 13.31 -10.07
N ARG A 54 -12.46 14.09 -9.47
CA ARG A 54 -12.33 15.54 -9.45
C ARG A 54 -11.22 15.97 -8.50
N ALA A 55 -10.65 17.14 -8.77
CA ALA A 55 -9.68 17.74 -7.87
C ALA A 55 -10.31 17.94 -6.47
N GLY A 56 -9.57 17.57 -5.44
CA GLY A 56 -10.01 17.66 -4.04
C GLY A 56 -10.82 16.47 -3.52
N GLU A 57 -11.17 15.50 -4.37
CA GLU A 57 -11.82 14.27 -3.90
C GLU A 57 -10.84 13.26 -3.30
N GLY A 58 -9.55 13.36 -3.63
CA GLY A 58 -8.54 12.41 -3.20
C GLY A 58 -8.76 11.02 -3.79
N ARG A 59 -8.14 10.01 -3.15
CA ARG A 59 -8.34 8.60 -3.49
C ARG A 59 -9.45 8.02 -2.61
N TYR A 60 -10.43 7.37 -3.21
CA TYR A 60 -11.51 6.73 -2.47
C TYR A 60 -12.01 5.46 -3.15
N PHE A 61 -12.58 4.58 -2.35
CA PHE A 61 -13.11 3.30 -2.78
C PHE A 61 -14.64 3.31 -2.73
N VAL A 62 -15.26 2.64 -3.69
CA VAL A 62 -16.69 2.35 -3.75
C VAL A 62 -16.83 0.85 -3.97
N VAL A 63 -17.39 0.15 -3.00
CA VAL A 63 -17.56 -1.30 -3.06
C VAL A 63 -18.92 -1.61 -3.66
N GLU A 64 -18.99 -2.61 -4.53
CA GLU A 64 -20.23 -3.04 -5.16
C GLU A 64 -21.30 -3.38 -4.13
N GLY A 65 -22.51 -2.85 -4.32
CA GLY A 65 -23.61 -2.99 -3.37
C GLY A 65 -23.59 -1.99 -2.20
N GLU A 66 -22.54 -1.18 -2.06
CA GLU A 66 -22.42 -0.16 -1.02
C GLU A 66 -22.53 1.26 -1.61
N GLU A 67 -23.33 2.12 -0.98
CA GLU A 67 -23.44 3.53 -1.38
C GLU A 67 -22.33 4.40 -0.76
N THR A 68 -21.64 3.89 0.26
CA THR A 68 -20.67 4.67 1.05
C THR A 68 -19.31 4.75 0.36
N ARG A 69 -18.81 5.98 0.15
CA ARG A 69 -17.42 6.22 -0.26
C ARG A 69 -16.47 6.05 0.91
N VAL A 70 -15.49 5.16 0.78
CA VAL A 70 -14.42 4.96 1.77
C VAL A 70 -13.18 5.72 1.32
N ALA A 71 -12.89 6.87 1.93
CA ALA A 71 -11.71 7.65 1.58
C ALA A 71 -10.43 6.95 2.06
N ALA A 72 -9.35 7.03 1.27
CA ALA A 72 -8.04 6.47 1.58
C ALA A 72 -7.29 7.32 2.63
N GLU A 73 -7.85 7.38 3.83
CA GLU A 73 -7.38 8.20 4.94
C GLU A 73 -7.15 7.34 6.18
N VAL A 74 -6.20 7.78 7.04
CA VAL A 74 -5.88 7.10 8.31
C VAL A 74 -7.13 6.94 9.19
N ALA A 75 -8.07 7.88 9.15
CA ALA A 75 -9.32 7.82 9.92
C ALA A 75 -10.24 6.64 9.53
N ASN A 76 -10.12 6.13 8.30
CA ASN A 76 -10.87 4.97 7.83
C ASN A 76 -10.06 3.67 7.95
N ALA A 77 -8.79 3.71 8.36
CA ALA A 77 -7.98 2.50 8.51
C ALA A 77 -8.46 1.65 9.70
N GLU A 78 -8.68 0.36 9.48
CA GLU A 78 -9.04 -0.57 10.56
C GLU A 78 -7.86 -0.73 11.53
N ALA A 79 -8.10 -0.52 12.82
CA ALA A 79 -7.06 -0.63 13.85
C ALA A 79 -6.42 -2.02 13.94
N HIS A 80 -7.19 -3.06 13.57
CA HIS A 80 -6.75 -4.45 13.57
C HIS A 80 -7.13 -5.10 12.24
N SER A 81 -6.18 -5.14 11.32
CA SER A 81 -6.29 -5.84 10.04
C SER A 81 -5.05 -6.71 9.88
N PRO A 82 -5.10 -8.00 10.28
CA PRO A 82 -3.93 -8.87 10.16
C PRO A 82 -3.60 -9.10 8.68
N LEU A 83 -2.31 -9.01 8.36
CA LEU A 83 -1.72 -9.32 7.05
C LEU A 83 -2.07 -8.38 5.88
N CYS A 84 -2.90 -7.36 6.08
CA CYS A 84 -3.14 -6.34 5.06
C CYS A 84 -3.62 -5.01 5.65
N THR A 85 -3.61 -3.93 4.86
CA THR A 85 -4.34 -2.70 5.22
C THR A 85 -5.78 -2.79 4.75
N ALA A 86 -6.72 -2.61 5.68
CA ALA A 86 -8.15 -2.52 5.37
C ALA A 86 -8.68 -1.13 5.73
N LEU A 87 -9.56 -0.61 4.88
CA LEU A 87 -10.29 0.63 5.11
C LEU A 87 -11.78 0.32 5.31
N ARG A 88 -12.41 1.00 6.27
CA ARG A 88 -13.83 0.87 6.56
C ARG A 88 -14.46 2.22 6.85
N ARG A 89 -15.66 2.44 6.33
CA ARG A 89 -16.51 3.57 6.70
C ARG A 89 -17.98 3.14 6.60
N GLY A 90 -18.72 3.28 7.69
CA GLY A 90 -20.08 2.75 7.75
C GLY A 90 -20.10 1.23 7.54
N GLY A 91 -21.01 0.74 6.68
CA GLY A 91 -21.08 -0.66 6.27
C GLY A 91 -19.95 -1.08 5.32
N ALA A 92 -19.49 -0.16 4.48
CA ALA A 92 -18.53 -0.43 3.42
C ALA A 92 -17.11 -0.69 3.97
N ARG A 93 -16.45 -1.70 3.39
CA ARG A 93 -15.09 -2.10 3.72
C ARG A 93 -14.34 -2.54 2.47
N VAL A 94 -13.05 -2.21 2.40
CA VAL A 94 -12.14 -2.68 1.36
C VAL A 94 -10.81 -3.12 1.99
N ARG A 95 -10.29 -4.27 1.57
CA ARG A 95 -9.04 -4.88 2.05
C ARG A 95 -7.94 -4.84 0.99
N THR A 96 -6.70 -4.99 1.46
CA THR A 96 -5.51 -5.19 0.61
C THR A 96 -5.25 -3.98 -0.30
N VAL A 97 -5.48 -2.77 0.22
CA VAL A 97 -5.38 -1.51 -0.55
C VAL A 97 -3.95 -1.04 -0.77
N GLU A 98 -3.00 -1.53 0.01
CA GLU A 98 -1.65 -1.01 0.18
C GLU A 98 -0.82 -1.01 -1.11
N HIS A 99 -0.85 -2.07 -1.93
CA HIS A 99 -0.07 -2.13 -3.18
C HIS A 99 -0.58 -1.12 -4.20
N LEU A 100 -1.90 -1.03 -4.35
CA LEU A 100 -2.53 -0.07 -5.25
C LEU A 100 -2.27 1.37 -4.80
N LEU A 101 -2.46 1.67 -3.51
CA LEU A 101 -2.19 3.01 -2.97
C LEU A 101 -0.71 3.37 -3.08
N SER A 102 0.20 2.40 -2.91
CA SER A 102 1.64 2.59 -3.11
C SER A 102 1.95 3.00 -4.55
N ALA A 103 1.36 2.32 -5.54
CA ALA A 103 1.53 2.66 -6.96
C ALA A 103 0.97 4.05 -7.30
N MET A 104 -0.23 4.37 -6.81
CA MET A 104 -0.86 5.68 -7.01
C MET A 104 -0.02 6.80 -6.42
N GLU A 105 0.52 6.62 -5.21
CA GLU A 105 1.38 7.62 -4.56
C GLU A 105 2.66 7.86 -5.36
N ALA A 106 3.36 6.78 -5.71
CA ALA A 106 4.64 6.88 -6.41
C ALA A 106 4.52 7.47 -7.82
N LEU A 107 3.39 7.26 -8.51
CA LEU A 107 3.12 7.84 -9.82
C LEU A 107 2.42 9.21 -9.74
N GLY A 108 2.10 9.69 -8.53
CA GLY A 108 1.50 11.00 -8.33
C GLY A 108 0.05 11.10 -8.77
N VAL A 109 -0.75 10.03 -8.66
CA VAL A 109 -2.20 10.06 -8.87
C VAL A 109 -2.86 10.58 -7.59
N ASP A 110 -3.25 11.85 -7.54
CA ASP A 110 -3.80 12.47 -6.31
C ASP A 110 -5.29 12.17 -6.12
N ASN A 111 -6.05 12.15 -7.23
CA ASN A 111 -7.48 11.90 -7.22
C ASN A 111 -7.81 10.65 -8.04
N CYS A 112 -8.51 9.68 -7.44
CA CYS A 112 -8.97 8.49 -8.14
C CYS A 112 -10.18 7.89 -7.42
N ARG A 113 -11.22 7.57 -8.19
CA ARG A 113 -12.30 6.70 -7.73
C ARG A 113 -11.91 5.26 -8.02
N VAL A 114 -11.93 4.39 -7.03
CA VAL A 114 -11.65 2.96 -7.20
C VAL A 114 -12.95 2.20 -6.93
N GLU A 115 -13.54 1.65 -7.97
CA GLU A 115 -14.69 0.76 -7.83
C GLU A 115 -14.21 -0.67 -7.64
N VAL A 116 -14.76 -1.38 -6.65
CA VAL A 116 -14.39 -2.75 -6.31
C VAL A 116 -15.63 -3.64 -6.45
N SER A 117 -15.56 -4.67 -7.29
CA SER A 117 -16.65 -5.63 -7.51
C SER A 117 -16.20 -7.08 -7.33
N GLY A 118 -17.16 -7.98 -7.12
CA GLY A 118 -16.91 -9.40 -6.85
C GLY A 118 -16.39 -9.70 -5.44
N GLY A 119 -16.34 -8.71 -4.55
CA GLY A 119 -15.90 -8.85 -3.15
C GLY A 119 -15.49 -7.51 -2.52
N ASP A 120 -14.89 -7.59 -1.33
CA ASP A 120 -14.43 -6.45 -0.52
C ASP A 120 -12.90 -6.30 -0.54
N GLU A 121 -12.21 -6.78 -1.58
CA GLU A 121 -10.75 -6.90 -1.60
C GLU A 121 -10.17 -6.53 -2.97
N ILE A 122 -9.11 -5.71 -2.96
CA ILE A 122 -8.37 -5.38 -4.18
C ILE A 122 -7.66 -6.65 -4.70
N PRO A 123 -7.73 -6.95 -6.01
CA PRO A 123 -7.09 -8.15 -6.56
C PRO A 123 -5.58 -8.08 -6.35
N LEU A 124 -4.98 -9.20 -5.92
CA LEU A 124 -3.57 -9.25 -5.55
C LEU A 124 -2.63 -9.17 -6.77
N LEU A 125 -3.12 -9.61 -7.94
CA LEU A 125 -2.35 -9.72 -9.19
C LEU A 125 -1.11 -10.60 -8.98
N ASP A 126 0.07 -10.19 -9.44
CA ASP A 126 1.34 -10.89 -9.18
C ASP A 126 1.86 -10.76 -7.73
N GLY A 127 1.13 -10.11 -6.83
CA GLY A 127 1.56 -9.87 -5.45
C GLY A 127 2.44 -8.65 -5.25
N SER A 128 2.72 -7.90 -6.30
CA SER A 128 3.50 -6.67 -6.26
C SER A 128 2.63 -5.45 -6.63
N ALA A 129 3.28 -4.30 -6.81
CA ALA A 129 2.63 -3.10 -7.35
C ALA A 129 2.88 -2.93 -8.86
N GLN A 130 3.63 -3.83 -9.50
CA GLN A 130 4.10 -3.68 -10.87
C GLN A 130 2.96 -3.61 -11.88
N GLU A 131 1.97 -4.49 -11.76
CA GLU A 131 0.80 -4.47 -12.65
C GLU A 131 -0.05 -3.20 -12.48
N TRP A 132 -0.12 -2.65 -11.26
CA TRP A 132 -0.77 -1.37 -11.01
C TRP A 132 -0.01 -0.21 -11.65
N VAL A 133 1.32 -0.22 -11.57
CA VAL A 133 2.17 0.77 -12.26
C VAL A 133 1.95 0.73 -13.77
N MET A 134 1.89 -0.47 -14.36
CA MET A 134 1.62 -0.64 -15.79
C MET A 134 0.21 -0.15 -16.17
N ALA A 135 -0.80 -0.47 -15.35
CA ALA A 135 -2.17 -0.02 -15.57
C ALA A 135 -2.30 1.51 -15.53
N ILE A 136 -1.73 2.16 -14.50
CA ILE A 136 -1.78 3.62 -14.33
C ILE A 136 -1.04 4.32 -15.47
N ARG A 137 0.16 3.86 -15.83
CA ARG A 137 0.93 4.43 -16.95
C ARG A 137 0.19 4.26 -18.28
N GLY A 138 -0.41 3.10 -18.52
CA GLY A 138 -1.19 2.83 -19.73
C GLY A 138 -2.46 3.68 -19.83
N ALA A 139 -3.12 3.96 -18.70
CA ALA A 139 -4.27 4.86 -18.64
C ALA A 139 -3.90 6.34 -18.86
N GLY A 140 -2.63 6.70 -18.62
CA GLY A 140 -2.15 8.07 -18.64
C GLY A 140 -2.65 8.89 -17.44
N GLN A 141 -2.11 10.10 -17.30
CA GLN A 141 -2.47 11.03 -16.23
C GLN A 141 -2.73 12.42 -16.80
N CYS A 142 -3.60 13.18 -16.13
CA CYS A 142 -3.87 14.56 -16.46
C CYS A 142 -4.16 15.38 -15.20
N ALA A 143 -4.08 16.70 -15.31
CA ALA A 143 -4.44 17.59 -14.22
C ALA A 143 -5.93 17.44 -13.89
N ALA A 144 -6.23 17.11 -12.63
CA ALA A 144 -7.59 17.03 -12.14
C ALA A 144 -8.23 18.41 -12.12
N LYS A 145 -9.53 18.46 -12.40
CA LYS A 145 -10.36 19.65 -12.30
C LYS A 145 -11.51 19.41 -11.34
N ASP A 146 -11.89 20.44 -10.59
CA ASP A 146 -13.09 20.41 -9.75
C ASP A 146 -14.38 20.58 -10.59
N SER A 147 -15.53 20.68 -9.93
CA SER A 147 -16.84 20.86 -10.59
C SER A 147 -16.96 22.18 -11.37
N SER A 148 -16.12 23.18 -11.08
CA SER A 148 -16.08 24.46 -11.78
C SER A 148 -15.05 24.49 -12.92
N GLY A 149 -14.33 23.38 -13.13
CA GLY A 149 -13.28 23.28 -14.14
C GLY A 149 -11.92 23.85 -13.70
N GLN A 150 -11.78 24.22 -12.42
CA GLN A 150 -10.53 24.76 -11.86
C GLN A 150 -9.61 23.64 -11.39
N LYS A 151 -8.30 23.90 -11.47
CA LYS A 151 -7.27 22.99 -10.93
C LYS A 151 -7.04 23.37 -9.47
N LEU A 152 -6.88 22.36 -8.61
CA LEU A 152 -6.41 22.57 -7.24
C LEU A 152 -4.92 22.27 -7.15
N GLU A 153 -4.25 23.00 -6.26
CA GLU A 153 -2.83 22.79 -5.98
C GLU A 153 -2.63 21.49 -5.18
N LYS A 154 -1.60 20.72 -5.55
CA LYS A 154 -1.16 19.55 -4.79
C LYS A 154 -0.41 20.03 -3.55
N LEU A 155 -0.78 19.45 -2.41
CA LEU A 155 -0.07 19.64 -1.15
C LEU A 155 0.84 18.43 -0.89
N ALA A 156 1.99 18.68 -0.28
CA ALA A 156 2.89 17.65 0.22
C ALA A 156 3.07 17.80 1.73
N PRO A 157 3.15 16.69 2.49
CA PRO A 157 3.45 16.76 3.90
C PRO A 157 4.93 17.14 4.09
N GLU A 158 5.19 18.02 5.03
CA GLU A 158 6.54 18.40 5.46
C GLU A 158 6.68 18.16 6.95
N ILE A 159 7.78 17.51 7.33
CA ILE A 159 8.12 17.18 8.70
C ILE A 159 9.14 18.21 9.20
N HIS A 160 8.81 18.90 10.30
CA HIS A 160 9.64 19.95 10.89
C HIS A 160 10.51 19.44 12.03
N GLU A 161 10.05 18.40 12.71
CA GLU A 161 10.73 17.80 13.85
C GLU A 161 10.76 16.28 13.72
N PRO A 162 11.80 15.59 14.22
CA PRO A 162 11.83 14.14 14.28
C PRO A 162 10.58 13.55 14.95
N VAL A 163 9.90 12.66 14.26
CA VAL A 163 8.82 11.82 14.80
C VAL A 163 9.35 10.40 14.92
N TYR A 164 9.19 9.80 16.10
CA TYR A 164 9.64 8.44 16.37
C TYR A 164 8.56 7.69 17.14
N LEU A 165 8.23 6.49 16.66
CA LEU A 165 7.30 5.56 17.29
C LEU A 165 7.99 4.21 17.40
N GLN A 166 7.90 3.60 18.58
CA GLN A 166 8.45 2.27 18.83
C GLN A 166 7.42 1.41 19.54
N LYS A 167 7.31 0.15 19.11
CA LYS A 167 6.51 -0.88 19.75
C LYS A 167 7.34 -2.17 19.74
N SER A 168 7.67 -2.66 20.93
CA SER A 168 8.56 -3.82 21.09
C SER A 168 9.91 -3.59 20.39
N ASP A 169 10.31 -4.52 19.51
CA ASP A 169 11.51 -4.51 18.68
C ASP A 169 11.34 -3.74 17.35
N CYS A 170 10.14 -3.26 17.04
CA CYS A 170 9.82 -2.54 15.82
C CYS A 170 9.77 -1.02 16.07
N PHE A 171 10.28 -0.22 15.14
CA PHE A 171 10.14 1.23 15.18
C PHE A 171 9.90 1.85 13.80
N ILE A 172 9.29 3.03 13.79
CA ILE A 172 9.16 3.90 12.62
C ILE A 172 9.69 5.28 13.01
N ALA A 173 10.52 5.87 12.17
CA ALA A 173 11.05 7.21 12.35
C ALA A 173 10.82 8.04 11.09
N ALA A 174 10.41 9.29 11.27
CA ALA A 174 10.27 10.27 10.21
C ALA A 174 11.09 11.50 10.60
N LEU A 175 12.04 11.90 9.75
CA LEU A 175 12.98 12.97 10.03
C LEU A 175 12.81 14.10 9.01
N PRO A 176 13.01 15.37 9.40
CA PRO A 176 13.02 16.48 8.45
C PRO A 176 13.98 16.25 7.30
N SER A 177 13.50 16.42 6.07
CA SER A 177 14.33 16.27 4.87
C SER A 177 13.75 17.06 3.71
N SER A 178 14.62 17.61 2.86
CA SER A 178 14.23 18.27 1.60
C SER A 178 13.88 17.28 0.48
N ARG A 179 14.05 15.97 0.72
CA ARG A 179 13.71 14.90 -0.22
C ARG A 179 13.03 13.74 0.52
N ILE A 180 12.13 13.04 -0.16
CA ILE A 180 11.56 11.79 0.36
C ILE A 180 12.65 10.71 0.29
N ARG A 181 13.12 10.28 1.47
CA ARG A 181 14.09 9.19 1.61
C ARG A 181 13.44 8.08 2.42
N ILE A 182 13.42 6.87 1.86
CA ILE A 182 12.88 5.70 2.53
C ILE A 182 14.05 4.80 2.89
N THR A 183 14.10 4.41 4.16
CA THR A 183 14.95 3.31 4.64
C THR A 183 14.04 2.31 5.32
N TYR A 184 14.12 1.04 4.93
CA TYR A 184 13.35 -0.04 5.51
C TYR A 184 14.29 -1.18 5.88
N GLY A 185 14.11 -1.70 7.09
CA GLY A 185 14.88 -2.82 7.62
C GLY A 185 13.94 -3.95 8.02
N ILE A 186 14.38 -5.18 7.82
CA ILE A 186 13.68 -6.39 8.25
C ILE A 186 14.66 -7.30 8.98
N ASP A 187 14.15 -8.11 9.90
CA ASP A 187 14.91 -9.13 10.61
C ASP A 187 14.08 -10.41 10.77
N PHE A 188 14.42 -11.43 9.98
CA PHE A 188 13.79 -12.76 10.00
C PHE A 188 14.83 -13.82 10.35
N PRO A 189 15.28 -13.92 11.62
CA PRO A 189 16.40 -14.78 12.01
C PRO A 189 16.12 -16.27 11.84
N LYS A 190 14.83 -16.67 11.83
CA LYS A 190 14.39 -18.06 11.63
C LYS A 190 14.29 -18.46 10.15
N VAL A 191 14.45 -17.53 9.22
CA VAL A 191 14.27 -17.75 7.78
C VAL A 191 15.57 -17.33 7.09
N PRO A 192 16.57 -18.22 6.98
CA PRO A 192 17.93 -17.87 6.54
C PRO A 192 17.99 -17.21 5.16
N GLY A 193 17.04 -17.51 4.27
CA GLY A 193 16.92 -16.87 2.95
C GLY A 193 16.53 -15.39 3.00
N ILE A 194 15.99 -14.91 4.12
CA ILE A 194 15.67 -13.51 4.37
C ILE A 194 16.70 -12.91 5.34
N GLY A 195 16.80 -13.44 6.56
CA GLY A 195 17.70 -12.92 7.58
C GLY A 195 17.48 -11.43 7.90
N CYS A 196 18.55 -10.71 8.20
CA CYS A 196 18.54 -9.28 8.48
C CYS A 196 18.97 -8.49 7.23
N GLN A 197 18.09 -7.64 6.72
CA GLN A 197 18.32 -6.86 5.50
C GLN A 197 17.91 -5.40 5.69
N ARG A 198 18.53 -4.52 4.91
CA ARG A 198 18.19 -3.09 4.86
C ARG A 198 18.21 -2.58 3.42
N PHE A 199 17.15 -1.89 3.04
CA PHE A 199 17.04 -1.16 1.79
C PHE A 199 16.94 0.34 2.08
N ALA A 200 17.63 1.17 1.29
CA ALA A 200 17.56 2.62 1.41
C ALA A 200 17.62 3.29 0.04
N THR A 201 16.73 4.26 -0.21
CA THR A 201 16.72 5.03 -1.45
C THR A 201 16.16 6.43 -1.26
N VAL A 202 16.52 7.35 -2.15
CA VAL A 202 15.72 8.54 -2.43
C VAL A 202 14.56 8.09 -3.32
N LEU A 203 13.34 8.47 -2.99
CA LEU A 203 12.16 8.04 -3.72
C LEU A 203 11.84 9.01 -4.86
N ASP A 204 11.75 8.46 -6.07
CA ASP A 204 11.09 9.08 -7.22
C ASP A 204 10.32 7.99 -8.00
N ALA A 205 9.49 8.40 -8.95
CA ALA A 205 8.64 7.50 -9.71
C ALA A 205 9.42 6.43 -10.51
N ASN A 206 10.63 6.74 -11.00
CA ASN A 206 11.46 5.83 -11.78
C ASN A 206 12.12 4.79 -10.87
N VAL A 207 12.68 5.24 -9.74
CA VAL A 207 13.23 4.36 -8.70
C VAL A 207 12.15 3.43 -8.17
N TYR A 208 10.96 3.95 -7.86
CA TYR A 208 9.85 3.14 -7.41
C TYR A 208 9.50 2.06 -8.44
N SER A 209 9.27 2.48 -9.70
CA SER A 209 8.82 1.56 -10.76
C SER A 209 9.85 0.48 -11.09
N SER A 210 11.15 0.75 -10.93
CA SER A 210 12.22 -0.19 -11.28
C SER A 210 12.70 -1.05 -10.11
N LYS A 211 12.64 -0.54 -8.86
CA LYS A 211 13.24 -1.21 -7.70
C LYS A 211 12.25 -1.66 -6.63
N ILE A 212 11.08 -1.02 -6.55
CA ILE A 212 10.10 -1.28 -5.48
C ILE A 212 8.86 -1.96 -6.04
N ALA A 213 8.29 -1.43 -7.12
CA ALA A 213 7.05 -1.95 -7.70
C ALA A 213 7.09 -3.44 -8.06
N PRO A 214 8.20 -4.03 -8.58
CA PRO A 214 8.29 -5.47 -8.87
C PRO A 214 8.45 -6.38 -7.63
N ALA A 215 8.68 -5.82 -6.44
CA ALA A 215 8.87 -6.63 -5.24
C ALA A 215 7.53 -7.24 -4.80
N ARG A 216 7.37 -8.55 -4.99
CA ARG A 216 6.18 -9.29 -4.58
C ARG A 216 6.12 -9.45 -3.06
N THR A 217 4.91 -9.54 -2.52
CA THR A 217 4.67 -9.97 -1.15
C THR A 217 5.24 -11.38 -0.91
N PHE A 218 5.46 -11.73 0.35
CA PHE A 218 5.95 -13.04 0.73
C PHE A 218 5.25 -13.60 1.96
N CYS A 219 5.28 -14.92 2.10
CA CYS A 219 4.83 -15.62 3.29
C CYS A 219 5.90 -16.61 3.77
N ILE A 220 5.81 -17.01 5.03
CA ILE A 220 6.62 -18.08 5.61
C ILE A 220 5.85 -19.39 5.47
N PHE A 221 6.43 -20.37 4.79
CA PHE A 221 5.81 -21.65 4.43
C PHE A 221 5.21 -22.36 5.66
N GLU A 222 5.97 -22.39 6.76
CA GLU A 222 5.58 -23.02 8.02
C GLU A 222 4.35 -22.36 8.68
N GLU A 223 3.99 -21.15 8.26
CA GLU A 223 2.80 -20.43 8.75
C GLU A 223 1.58 -20.62 7.84
N VAL A 224 1.76 -21.12 6.62
CA VAL A 224 0.70 -21.17 5.59
C VAL A 224 -0.51 -21.99 6.05
N GLU A 225 -0.29 -23.21 6.57
CA GLU A 225 -1.38 -24.09 7.01
C GLU A 225 -2.22 -23.44 8.11
N LYS A 226 -1.56 -22.82 9.09
CA LYS A 226 -2.22 -22.10 10.19
C LYS A 226 -3.04 -20.92 9.66
N LEU A 227 -2.49 -20.13 8.75
CA LEU A 227 -3.16 -18.97 8.18
C LEU A 227 -4.38 -19.38 7.34
N ARG A 228 -4.26 -20.42 6.51
CA ARG A 228 -5.39 -20.99 5.74
C ARG A 228 -6.48 -21.53 6.66
N SER A 229 -6.10 -22.25 7.71
CA SER A 229 -7.04 -22.77 8.72
C SER A 229 -7.78 -21.66 9.46
N ALA A 230 -7.18 -20.47 9.57
CA ALA A 230 -7.81 -19.26 10.10
C ALA A 230 -8.64 -18.48 9.05
N GLY A 231 -8.82 -19.02 7.84
CA GLY A 231 -9.56 -18.40 6.74
C GLY A 231 -8.82 -17.25 6.04
N LEU A 232 -7.51 -17.12 6.26
CA LEU A 232 -6.65 -16.12 5.62
C LEU A 232 -5.92 -16.73 4.41
N ILE A 233 -5.35 -15.87 3.56
CA ILE A 233 -4.51 -16.21 2.40
C ILE A 233 -5.11 -17.28 1.46
N ARG A 234 -6.44 -17.38 1.38
CA ARG A 234 -7.15 -18.40 0.59
C ARG A 234 -6.92 -18.27 -0.91
N GLY A 235 -6.52 -17.09 -1.38
CA GLY A 235 -6.16 -16.83 -2.77
C GLY A 235 -4.65 -16.77 -3.02
N GLY A 236 -3.82 -17.04 -2.02
CA GLY A 236 -2.37 -17.05 -2.17
C GLY A 236 -1.89 -18.22 -3.03
N SER A 237 -0.86 -18.00 -3.85
CA SER A 237 -0.22 -19.01 -4.71
C SER A 237 1.21 -18.58 -5.05
N LEU A 238 1.99 -19.47 -5.69
CA LEU A 238 3.32 -19.12 -6.21
C LEU A 238 3.31 -18.04 -7.30
N GLU A 239 2.19 -17.89 -8.00
CA GLU A 239 2.01 -16.86 -9.02
C GLU A 239 1.96 -15.46 -8.39
N ASN A 240 1.45 -15.35 -7.16
CA ASN A 240 1.13 -14.07 -6.53
C ASN A 240 1.80 -13.84 -5.17
N ALA A 241 2.67 -14.74 -4.73
CA ALA A 241 3.46 -14.58 -3.52
C ALA A 241 4.82 -15.29 -3.65
N THR A 242 5.83 -14.73 -3.01
CA THR A 242 7.10 -15.42 -2.79
C THR A 242 7.01 -16.25 -1.52
N VAL A 243 7.48 -17.49 -1.55
CA VAL A 243 7.39 -18.41 -0.41
C VAL A 243 8.78 -18.60 0.16
N CYS A 244 8.93 -18.27 1.43
CA CYS A 244 10.18 -18.39 2.17
C CYS A 244 10.03 -19.47 3.25
N SER A 245 11.11 -20.13 3.63
CA SER A 245 11.09 -21.19 4.63
C SER A 245 12.30 -21.09 5.55
N SER A 246 12.16 -21.62 6.76
CA SER A 246 13.28 -21.87 7.67
C SER A 246 14.26 -22.90 7.12
N GLU A 247 13.79 -23.78 6.24
CA GLU A 247 14.60 -24.76 5.54
C GLU A 247 15.23 -24.16 4.27
N LYS A 248 16.43 -24.64 3.93
CA LYS A 248 17.13 -24.19 2.71
C LYS A 248 16.50 -24.71 1.41
N HIS A 249 15.62 -25.70 1.52
CA HIS A 249 14.93 -26.32 0.39
C HIS A 249 13.45 -26.45 0.74
N ILE A 250 12.59 -25.81 -0.04
CA ILE A 250 11.16 -26.06 0.02
C ILE A 250 10.90 -27.22 -0.94
N PRO A 251 10.37 -28.37 -0.48
CA PRO A 251 10.00 -29.45 -1.39
C PRO A 251 8.98 -28.92 -2.39
N VAL A 252 9.35 -28.90 -3.67
CA VAL A 252 8.52 -28.32 -4.74
C VAL A 252 7.18 -29.05 -4.87
N ASP A 253 7.16 -30.34 -4.51
CA ASP A 253 5.95 -31.19 -4.49
C ASP A 253 4.92 -30.78 -3.42
N LEU A 254 5.29 -29.91 -2.47
CA LEU A 254 4.39 -29.37 -1.43
C LEU A 254 3.86 -27.97 -1.76
N LEU A 255 4.19 -27.43 -2.94
CA LEU A 255 3.68 -26.16 -3.44
C LEU A 255 2.73 -26.47 -4.61
N HIS A 256 1.48 -26.83 -4.31
CA HIS A 256 0.45 -26.98 -5.32
C HIS A 256 -0.09 -25.61 -5.79
N ASP A 257 -0.82 -25.59 -6.91
CA ASP A 257 -1.49 -24.38 -7.41
C ASP A 257 -2.45 -23.84 -6.34
N GLY A 258 -2.05 -22.73 -5.72
CA GLY A 258 -2.76 -22.15 -4.58
C GLY A 258 -2.20 -22.50 -3.20
N PHE A 259 -0.96 -23.03 -3.10
CA PHE A 259 -0.29 -23.71 -1.98
C PHE A 259 -0.74 -25.15 -1.75
#